data_AF-A0A3D4AQV7-F1
#
_entry.id   AF-A0A3D4AQV7-F1
#
_cell.length_a   1.000
_cell.length_b   1.000
_cell.length_c   1.000
_cell.angle_alpha   90.00
_cell.angle_beta   90.00
_cell.angle_gamma   90.00
#
_symmetry.space_group_name_H-M   'P 1'
#
loop_
_entity.id
_entity.type
_entity.pdbx_description
1 polymer ?
#
loop_
_entity_poly.entity_id
_entity_poly.type
_entity_poly.pdbx_seq_one_letter_code
_entity_poly.pdbx_strand_id
1 'polypeptide(L)'
;MKNKYPNRLANTTIDMDNFKELEIRVDELKLKYSKDFVSDYGWVVGFIDYKGRPPGFRAIEKSVGIDQLQPYAKLANQNLHSSSQSMFYSLSAKGNDQFLNIGNNHIGLETPIDCTVLILEMINKTLLNHFKGIDNTISIAVLSYYFNKIRESLQDYK
;
A
#
# COMPACT_ATOMS: atom_id res chain seq x y z
N MET A 1 -14.77 -20.23 -14.76
CA MET A 1 -15.14 -19.91 -13.36
C MET A 1 -16.57 -20.37 -13.01
N LYS A 2 -17.60 -20.00 -13.78
CA LYS A 2 -18.98 -20.51 -13.61
C LYS A 2 -19.09 -22.04 -13.63
N ASN A 3 -18.41 -22.69 -14.56
CA ASN A 3 -18.38 -24.17 -14.66
C ASN A 3 -17.75 -24.85 -13.43
N LYS A 4 -16.93 -24.14 -12.66
CA LYS A 4 -16.27 -24.67 -11.45
C LYS A 4 -17.14 -24.53 -10.20
N TYR A 5 -18.06 -23.56 -10.16
CA TYR A 5 -18.98 -23.31 -9.05
C TYR A 5 -20.39 -22.92 -9.54
N PRO A 6 -21.11 -23.84 -10.21
CA PRO A 6 -22.38 -23.52 -10.88
C PRO A 6 -23.44 -23.02 -9.90
N ASN A 7 -23.56 -23.65 -8.72
CA ASN A 7 -24.59 -23.30 -7.73
C ASN A 7 -24.34 -21.96 -7.03
N ARG A 8 -23.08 -21.50 -6.92
CA ARG A 8 -22.71 -20.25 -6.23
C ARG A 8 -22.75 -19.03 -7.16
N LEU A 9 -22.68 -19.25 -8.47
CA LEU A 9 -22.59 -18.20 -9.50
C LEU A 9 -23.81 -18.20 -10.42
N ALA A 10 -24.90 -18.88 -10.03
CA ALA A 10 -26.09 -19.06 -10.85
C ALA A 10 -26.68 -17.72 -11.33
N ASN A 11 -26.67 -16.70 -10.46
CA ASN A 11 -27.26 -15.39 -10.73
C ASN A 11 -26.24 -14.36 -11.25
N THR A 12 -24.97 -14.71 -11.38
CA THR A 12 -23.94 -13.80 -11.86
C THR A 12 -24.00 -13.74 -13.38
N THR A 13 -24.39 -12.61 -13.97
CA THR A 13 -24.22 -12.38 -15.40
C THR A 13 -22.77 -12.00 -15.67
N ILE A 14 -22.07 -12.81 -16.48
CA ILE A 14 -20.74 -12.48 -16.98
C ILE A 14 -20.92 -12.18 -18.46
N ASP A 15 -20.56 -10.97 -18.86
CA ASP A 15 -20.47 -10.61 -20.26
C ASP A 15 -19.30 -11.39 -20.90
N MET A 16 -19.66 -12.35 -21.75
CA MET A 16 -18.70 -13.27 -22.36
C MET A 16 -17.84 -12.59 -23.43
N ASP A 17 -18.32 -11.51 -24.05
CA ASP A 17 -17.56 -10.78 -25.06
C ASP A 17 -16.47 -9.94 -24.40
N ASN A 18 -16.84 -9.21 -23.34
CA ASN A 18 -15.86 -8.54 -22.47
C ASN A 18 -14.84 -9.51 -21.86
N PHE A 19 -15.29 -10.71 -21.44
CA PHE A 19 -14.38 -11.72 -20.88
C PHE A 19 -13.36 -12.20 -21.91
N LYS A 20 -13.79 -12.49 -23.15
CA LYS A 20 -12.88 -12.88 -24.24
C LYS A 20 -11.90 -11.77 -24.60
N GLU A 21 -12.35 -10.53 -24.63
CA GLU A 21 -11.48 -9.38 -24.89
C GLU A 21 -10.38 -9.28 -23.81
N LEU A 22 -10.74 -9.47 -22.54
CA LEU A 22 -9.78 -9.50 -21.43
C LEU A 22 -8.81 -10.68 -21.53
N GLU A 23 -9.26 -11.87 -21.95
CA GLU A 23 -8.39 -13.03 -22.18
C GLU A 23 -7.33 -12.72 -23.26
N ILE A 24 -7.75 -12.12 -24.39
CA ILE A 24 -6.83 -11.73 -25.47
C ILE A 24 -5.79 -10.73 -24.94
N ARG A 25 -6.22 -9.68 -24.22
CA ARG A 25 -5.30 -8.69 -23.64
C ARG A 25 -4.32 -9.31 -22.64
N VAL A 26 -4.77 -10.27 -21.83
CA VAL A 26 -3.90 -11.00 -20.90
C VAL A 26 -2.85 -11.81 -21.67
N ASP A 27 -3.22 -12.48 -22.77
CA ASP A 27 -2.29 -13.22 -23.59
C ASP A 27 -1.27 -12.32 -24.31
N GLU A 28 -1.69 -11.15 -24.80
CA GLU A 28 -0.79 -10.12 -25.33
C GLU A 28 0.21 -9.64 -24.27
N LEU A 29 -0.24 -9.42 -23.03
CA LEU A 29 0.62 -9.02 -21.92
C LEU A 29 1.63 -10.10 -21.53
N LYS A 30 1.25 -11.39 -21.55
CA LYS A 30 2.16 -12.52 -21.32
C LYS A 30 3.27 -12.56 -22.37
N LEU A 31 2.92 -12.33 -23.63
CA LEU A 31 3.89 -12.30 -24.73
C LEU A 31 4.86 -11.13 -24.57
N LYS A 32 4.37 -9.97 -24.12
CA LYS A 32 5.17 -8.75 -23.96
C LYS A 32 6.08 -8.76 -22.73
N TYR A 33 5.59 -9.24 -21.58
CA TYR A 33 6.26 -9.05 -20.28
C TYR A 33 6.63 -10.36 -19.57
N SER A 34 6.54 -11.49 -20.26
CA SER A 34 6.67 -12.86 -19.74
C SER A 34 5.42 -13.42 -19.07
N LYS A 35 5.40 -14.75 -18.95
CA LYS A 35 4.32 -15.50 -18.31
C LYS A 35 4.11 -15.12 -16.85
N ASP A 36 5.19 -14.74 -16.15
CA ASP A 36 5.13 -14.45 -14.72
C ASP A 36 4.38 -13.15 -14.43
N PHE A 37 4.30 -12.23 -15.41
CA PHE A 37 3.63 -10.93 -15.30
C PHE A 37 2.17 -11.01 -14.83
N VAL A 38 1.46 -12.10 -15.15
CA VAL A 38 0.03 -12.28 -14.85
C VAL A 38 -0.21 -12.67 -13.38
N SER A 39 0.84 -13.00 -12.63
CA SER A 39 0.73 -13.17 -11.17
C SER A 39 0.58 -11.81 -10.47
N ASP A 40 0.00 -11.80 -9.27
CA ASP A 40 -0.29 -10.58 -8.49
C ASP A 40 0.90 -9.62 -8.37
N TYR A 41 2.12 -10.15 -8.31
CA TYR A 41 3.37 -9.39 -8.24
C TYR A 41 4.34 -9.76 -9.38
N GLY A 42 3.82 -10.32 -10.47
CA GLY A 42 4.63 -10.73 -11.61
C GLY A 42 5.43 -9.60 -12.25
N TRP A 43 4.88 -8.40 -12.21
CA TRP A 43 5.48 -7.20 -12.77
C TRP A 43 6.78 -6.76 -12.06
N VAL A 44 7.08 -7.25 -10.85
CA VAL A 44 8.37 -6.97 -10.17
C VAL A 44 9.47 -7.99 -10.48
N VAL A 45 9.15 -9.06 -11.20
CA VAL A 45 10.13 -10.07 -11.64
C VAL A 45 11.19 -9.39 -12.50
N GLY A 46 12.47 -9.56 -12.14
CA GLY A 46 13.61 -8.90 -12.79
C GLY A 46 14.03 -7.56 -12.15
N PHE A 47 13.19 -6.97 -11.29
CA PHE A 47 13.54 -5.76 -10.52
C PHE A 47 13.96 -6.06 -9.08
N ILE A 48 13.53 -7.20 -8.53
CA ILE A 48 13.82 -7.59 -7.14
C ILE A 48 14.34 -9.03 -7.07
N ASP A 49 15.23 -9.32 -6.12
CA ASP A 49 15.64 -10.70 -5.81
C ASP A 49 14.58 -11.38 -4.96
N TYR A 50 13.97 -12.45 -5.49
CA TYR A 50 12.92 -13.21 -4.83
C TYR A 50 13.31 -14.64 -4.46
N LYS A 51 14.62 -14.99 -4.47
CA LYS A 51 15.18 -16.27 -3.97
C LYS A 51 14.37 -17.52 -4.37
N GLY A 52 13.84 -17.54 -5.60
CA GLY A 52 13.11 -18.68 -6.16
C GLY A 52 11.66 -18.88 -5.68
N ARG A 53 11.06 -17.93 -4.94
CA ARG A 53 9.62 -17.94 -4.62
C ARG A 53 8.90 -16.81 -5.35
N PRO A 54 7.65 -16.98 -5.81
CA PRO A 54 6.90 -15.89 -6.42
C PRO A 54 6.99 -14.62 -5.55
N PRO A 55 7.34 -13.46 -6.14
CA PRO A 55 7.45 -12.23 -5.38
C PRO A 55 6.11 -11.94 -4.69
N GLY A 56 6.18 -11.42 -3.48
CA GLY A 56 5.03 -10.94 -2.73
C GLY A 56 5.28 -9.52 -2.25
N PHE A 57 4.25 -8.88 -1.69
CA PHE A 57 4.37 -7.51 -1.19
C PHE A 57 5.56 -7.32 -0.24
N ARG A 58 5.80 -8.27 0.67
CA ARG A 58 6.94 -8.26 1.59
C ARG A 58 8.31 -8.29 0.89
N ALA A 59 8.40 -8.94 -0.26
CA ALA A 59 9.64 -8.94 -1.05
C ALA A 59 9.93 -7.55 -1.63
N ILE A 60 8.88 -6.83 -2.04
CA ILE A 60 8.96 -5.44 -2.52
C ILE A 60 9.33 -4.50 -1.36
N GLU A 61 8.68 -4.62 -0.21
CA GLU A 61 9.01 -3.80 0.97
C GLU A 61 10.48 -3.97 1.35
N LYS A 62 10.97 -5.21 1.33
CA LYS A 62 12.37 -5.52 1.64
C LYS A 62 13.34 -5.00 0.58
N SER A 63 13.00 -5.07 -0.70
CA SER A 63 13.88 -4.55 -1.77
C SER A 63 14.00 -3.03 -1.72
N VAL A 64 12.96 -2.34 -1.28
CA VAL A 64 12.92 -0.88 -1.11
C VAL A 64 13.47 -0.45 0.27
N GLY A 65 13.68 -1.38 1.20
CA GLY A 65 14.23 -1.09 2.53
C GLY A 65 13.24 -0.42 3.49
N ILE A 66 11.96 -0.78 3.38
CA ILE A 66 10.86 -0.26 4.22
C ILE A 66 10.14 -1.35 5.01
N ASP A 67 10.67 -2.57 5.07
CA ASP A 67 10.03 -3.69 5.76
C ASP A 67 9.88 -3.46 7.27
N GLN A 68 10.71 -2.59 7.85
CA GLN A 68 10.58 -2.09 9.21
C GLN A 68 9.29 -1.27 9.47
N LEU A 69 8.68 -0.69 8.43
CA LEU A 69 7.43 0.08 8.56
C LEU A 69 6.19 -0.82 8.61
N GLN A 70 6.31 -2.07 8.17
CA GLN A 70 5.18 -3.00 8.07
C GLN A 70 4.42 -3.21 9.39
N PRO A 71 5.07 -3.34 10.57
CA PRO A 71 4.36 -3.45 11.84
C PRO A 71 3.52 -2.20 12.15
N TYR A 72 4.06 -1.01 11.87
CA TYR A 72 3.38 0.26 12.12
C TYR A 72 2.19 0.47 11.18
N ALA A 73 2.36 0.13 9.89
CA ALA A 73 1.28 0.17 8.92
C ALA A 73 0.16 -0.83 9.28
N LYS A 74 0.50 -2.04 9.73
CA LYS A 74 -0.49 -3.02 10.22
C LYS A 74 -1.23 -2.48 11.44
N LEU A 75 -0.52 -1.93 12.42
CA LEU A 75 -1.09 -1.34 13.63
C LEU A 75 -2.07 -0.20 13.30
N ALA A 76 -1.69 0.68 12.37
CA ALA A 76 -2.54 1.76 11.87
C ALA A 76 -3.85 1.24 11.26
N ASN A 77 -3.77 0.17 10.45
CA ASN A 77 -4.91 -0.38 9.73
C ASN A 77 -5.81 -1.29 10.58
N GLN A 78 -5.33 -1.79 11.73
CA GLN A 78 -6.09 -2.70 12.60
C GLN A 78 -7.41 -2.09 13.08
N ASN A 79 -7.42 -0.78 13.38
CA ASN A 79 -8.60 -0.08 13.87
C ASN A 79 -9.65 0.19 12.78
N LEU A 80 -9.26 0.14 11.50
CA LEU A 80 -10.16 0.34 10.36
C LEU A 80 -10.83 -0.97 9.94
N HIS A 81 -10.08 -2.07 9.95
CA HIS A 81 -10.57 -3.38 9.52
C HIS A 81 -11.15 -4.23 10.65
N SER A 82 -11.30 -3.66 11.86
CA SER A 82 -11.90 -4.30 13.04
C SER A 82 -11.39 -5.73 13.28
N SER A 83 -10.07 -5.93 13.21
CA SER A 83 -9.48 -7.23 13.49
C SER A 83 -9.77 -7.66 14.94
N SER A 84 -9.69 -8.95 15.27
CA SER A 84 -9.87 -9.38 16.67
C SER A 84 -8.90 -8.70 17.65
N GLN A 85 -7.72 -8.27 17.18
CA GLN A 85 -6.78 -7.49 17.97
C GLN A 85 -7.24 -6.06 18.24
N SER A 86 -8.05 -5.46 17.35
CA SER A 86 -8.56 -4.09 17.53
C SER A 86 -9.59 -3.99 18.66
N MET A 87 -10.12 -5.13 19.13
CA MET A 87 -10.95 -5.18 20.34
C MET A 87 -10.15 -4.97 21.63
N PHE A 88 -8.85 -5.28 21.61
CA PHE A 88 -7.96 -5.19 22.78
C PHE A 88 -7.00 -4.01 22.70
N TYR A 89 -6.71 -3.53 21.49
CA TYR A 89 -5.78 -2.44 21.25
C TYR A 89 -6.36 -1.48 20.22
N SER A 90 -6.48 -0.20 20.58
CA SER A 90 -6.81 0.86 19.63
C SER A 90 -5.83 2.00 19.74
N LEU A 91 -5.40 2.53 18.60
CA LEU A 91 -4.62 3.77 18.54
C LEU A 91 -5.46 4.96 18.99
N SER A 92 -6.79 4.86 18.89
CA SER A 92 -7.72 5.89 19.34
C SER A 92 -7.96 5.87 20.86
N ALA A 93 -7.30 4.99 21.62
CA ALA A 93 -7.42 4.92 23.08
C ALA A 93 -6.10 5.37 23.73
N LYS A 94 -6.12 6.44 24.53
CA LYS A 94 -4.98 6.84 25.36
C LYS A 94 -5.06 6.07 26.69
N GLY A 95 -4.11 5.17 26.96
CA GLY A 95 -3.99 4.48 28.25
C GLY A 95 -5.07 3.43 28.53
N ASN A 96 -5.47 3.30 29.80
CA ASN A 96 -6.49 2.36 30.29
C ASN A 96 -7.93 2.93 30.21
N ASP A 97 -8.11 4.06 29.52
CA ASP A 97 -9.40 4.73 29.46
C ASP A 97 -10.39 3.88 28.65
N GLN A 98 -11.39 3.33 29.36
CA GLN A 98 -12.53 2.59 28.80
C GLN A 98 -13.49 3.49 28.00
N PHE A 99 -13.18 4.76 27.81
CA PHE A 99 -14.05 5.71 27.15
C PHE A 99 -13.82 5.69 25.64
N LEU A 100 -14.88 5.39 24.90
CA LEU A 100 -14.93 5.63 23.47
C LEU A 100 -14.69 7.12 23.21
N ASN A 101 -13.62 7.42 22.49
CA ASN A 101 -13.36 8.74 21.97
C ASN A 101 -14.41 9.05 20.87
N ILE A 102 -15.39 9.89 21.22
CA ILE A 102 -16.48 10.30 20.32
C ILE A 102 -16.28 11.77 19.96
N GLY A 103 -16.35 12.10 18.67
CA GLY A 103 -16.17 13.46 18.15
C GLY A 103 -14.83 13.69 17.45
N ASN A 104 -14.56 14.94 17.07
CA ASN A 104 -13.33 15.31 16.38
C ASN A 104 -12.14 15.25 17.34
N ASN A 105 -11.36 14.17 17.28
CA ASN A 105 -10.08 14.07 17.97
C ASN A 105 -8.96 13.72 16.99
N HIS A 106 -7.72 13.97 17.40
CA HIS A 106 -6.51 13.63 16.66
C HIS A 106 -5.80 12.40 17.24
N ILE A 107 -6.40 11.76 18.25
CA ILE A 107 -5.79 10.65 18.99
C ILE A 107 -5.66 9.44 18.06
N GLY A 108 -4.45 8.91 17.97
CA GLY A 108 -4.15 7.73 17.16
C GLY A 108 -3.89 8.00 15.68
N LEU A 109 -3.95 9.27 15.25
CA LEU A 109 -3.64 9.65 13.87
C LEU A 109 -2.13 9.81 13.62
N GLU A 110 -1.32 9.97 14.67
CA GLU A 110 0.13 10.20 14.56
C GLU A 110 0.83 9.14 13.70
N THR A 111 0.72 7.85 14.06
CA THR A 111 1.37 6.75 13.34
C THR A 111 0.87 6.62 11.89
N PRO A 112 -0.45 6.64 11.61
CA PRO A 112 -0.95 6.68 10.23
C PRO A 112 -0.42 7.86 9.41
N ILE A 113 -0.42 9.08 9.96
CA ILE A 113 0.05 10.27 9.23
C ILE A 113 1.55 10.17 8.98
N ASP A 114 2.36 9.78 9.97
CA ASP A 114 3.82 9.64 9.81
C ASP A 114 4.17 8.61 8.73
N CYS A 115 3.51 7.45 8.72
CA CYS A 115 3.68 6.44 7.68
C CYS A 115 3.28 6.97 6.29
N THR A 116 2.18 7.71 6.21
CA THR A 116 1.68 8.28 4.96
C THR A 116 2.65 9.32 4.40
N VAL A 117 3.13 10.22 5.25
CA VAL A 117 4.12 11.24 4.91
C VAL A 117 5.40 10.60 4.38
N LEU A 118 5.93 9.59 5.08
CA LEU A 118 7.12 8.85 4.66
C LEU A 118 6.94 8.22 3.27
N ILE A 119 5.83 7.50 3.04
CA ILE A 119 5.58 6.83 1.76
C ILE A 119 5.41 7.86 0.62
N LEU A 120 4.66 8.94 0.85
CA LEU A 120 4.47 10.00 -0.15
C LEU A 120 5.79 10.70 -0.49
N GLU A 121 6.61 10.98 0.51
CA GLU A 121 7.94 11.56 0.29
C GLU A 121 8.81 10.62 -0.57
N MET A 122 8.84 9.32 -0.24
CA MET A 122 9.59 8.32 -1.00
C MET A 122 9.13 8.21 -2.46
N ILE A 123 7.83 8.15 -2.70
CA ILE A 123 7.25 8.06 -4.05
C ILE A 123 7.63 9.31 -4.85
N ASN A 124 7.41 10.50 -4.29
CA ASN A 124 7.70 11.76 -4.98
C ASN A 124 9.19 11.92 -5.28
N LYS A 125 10.06 11.61 -4.31
CA LYS A 125 11.52 11.65 -4.54
C LYS A 125 11.95 10.68 -5.63
N THR A 126 11.41 9.46 -5.62
CA THR A 126 11.76 8.45 -6.62
C THR A 126 11.34 8.87 -8.02
N LEU A 127 10.10 9.38 -8.15
CA LEU A 127 9.55 9.85 -9.42
C LEU A 127 10.32 11.06 -9.98
N LEU A 128 10.57 12.07 -9.15
CA LEU A 128 11.28 13.29 -9.55
C LEU A 128 12.76 13.03 -9.85
N ASN A 129 13.40 12.08 -9.15
CA ASN A 129 14.77 11.67 -9.47
C ASN A 129 14.88 10.89 -10.77
N HIS A 130 13.81 10.20 -11.20
CA HIS A 130 13.77 9.51 -12.48
C HIS A 130 13.82 10.51 -13.65
N PHE A 131 13.02 11.58 -13.57
CA PHE A 131 13.02 12.68 -14.54
C PHE A 131 14.02 13.76 -14.12
N LYS A 132 15.33 13.52 -14.27
CA LYS A 132 16.34 14.48 -13.81
C LYS A 132 16.17 15.86 -14.46
N GLY A 133 16.16 16.90 -13.63
CA GLY A 133 16.10 18.30 -14.04
C GLY A 133 16.30 19.22 -12.83
N ILE A 134 16.79 20.44 -13.05
CA ILE A 134 17.07 21.41 -11.98
C ILE A 134 15.78 21.72 -11.18
N ASP A 135 14.67 21.94 -11.88
CA ASP A 135 13.37 22.20 -11.26
C ASP A 135 12.89 21.02 -10.40
N ASN A 136 13.16 19.79 -10.83
CA ASN A 136 12.81 18.59 -10.08
C ASN A 136 13.70 18.42 -8.84
N THR A 137 14.98 18.80 -8.92
CA THR A 137 15.86 18.85 -7.74
C THR A 137 15.39 19.88 -6.73
N ILE A 138 14.99 21.07 -7.17
CA ILE A 138 14.40 22.10 -6.31
C ILE A 138 13.10 21.59 -5.70
N SER A 139 12.22 20.96 -6.51
CA SER A 139 10.95 20.39 -6.04
C SER A 139 11.16 19.32 -4.97
N ILE A 140 12.16 18.45 -5.13
CA ILE A 140 12.53 17.46 -4.11
C ILE A 140 12.95 18.14 -2.80
N ALA A 141 13.76 19.21 -2.86
CA ALA A 141 14.21 19.93 -1.67
C ALA A 141 13.02 20.58 -0.94
N VAL A 142 12.14 21.24 -1.69
CA VAL A 142 10.94 21.89 -1.16
C VAL A 142 9.98 20.85 -0.54
N LEU A 143 9.72 19.74 -1.24
CA LEU A 143 8.89 18.66 -0.72
C LEU A 143 9.47 18.07 0.57
N SER A 144 10.77 17.80 0.59
CA SER A 144 11.45 17.27 1.79
C SER A 144 11.30 18.22 2.99
N TYR A 145 11.40 19.52 2.75
CA TYR A 145 11.20 20.54 3.77
C TYR A 145 9.76 20.49 4.34
N TYR A 146 8.75 20.47 3.48
CA TYR A 146 7.34 20.42 3.92
C TYR A 146 6.98 19.10 4.60
N PHE A 147 7.44 17.95 4.09
CA PHE A 147 7.23 16.66 4.73
C PHE A 147 7.87 16.64 6.12
N ASN A 148 9.09 17.15 6.28
CA ASN A 148 9.73 17.28 7.60
C ASN A 148 8.93 18.21 8.53
N LYS A 149 8.42 19.34 8.04
CA LYS A 149 7.57 20.25 8.83
C LYS A 149 6.29 19.59 9.33
N ILE A 150 5.65 18.76 8.50
CA ILE A 150 4.49 17.98 8.94
C ILE A 150 4.89 17.01 10.06
N ARG A 151 6.00 16.29 9.90
CA ARG A 151 6.48 15.35 10.93
C ARG A 151 6.87 16.02 12.24
N GLU A 152 7.50 17.19 12.17
CA GLU A 152 7.79 18.04 13.35
C GLU A 152 6.48 18.41 14.06
N SER A 153 5.47 18.91 13.32
CA SER A 153 4.19 19.27 13.90
C SER A 153 3.47 18.11 14.58
N LEU A 154 3.67 16.87 14.12
CA LEU A 154 3.11 15.68 14.79
C LEU A 154 3.76 15.40 16.16
N GLN A 155 5.02 15.78 16.36
CA GLN A 155 5.71 15.60 17.65
C GLN A 155 5.18 16.57 18.70
N ASP A 156 4.70 17.74 18.30
CA ASP A 156 4.11 18.74 19.19
C ASP A 156 2.76 18.30 19.80
N TYR A 157 2.15 17.21 19.30
CA TYR A 157 0.88 16.65 19.81
C TYR A 157 1.04 15.51 20.83
N LYS A 158 2.29 15.10 21.14
CA LYS A 158 2.57 14.09 22.18
C LYS A 158 2.44 14.65 23.58
#